data_AF-A0A9X1U2F2-F1
#
_entry.id   AF-A0A9X1U2F2-F1
#
_cell.length_a   1.000
_cell.length_b   1.000
_cell.length_c   1.000
_cell.angle_alpha   90.00
_cell.angle_beta   90.00
_cell.angle_gamma   90.00
#
_symmetry.space_group_name_H-M   'P 1'
#
loop_
_entity.id
_entity.type
_entity.pdbx_description
1 polymer ?
#
loop_
_entity_poly.entity_id
_entity_poly.type
_entity_poly.pdbx_seq_one_letter_code
_entity_poly.pdbx_strand_id
1 'polypeptide(L)'
;NLATCTAEVTVVDNLAPVITCPADQTVDPGPGNIFYILPDYFATGEATAIDNCTDPVTLTTQSPAAGTPLSDGTYTISFTATDEYGNTSTCDFELIVETELGVGDN
;
A
#
# COMPACT_ATOMS: atom_id res chain seq x y z
N ASN A 1 3.10 -0.65 -56.64
CA ASN A 1 3.88 0.28 -55.83
C ASN A 1 3.23 0.33 -54.46
N LEU A 2 3.80 -0.37 -53.47
CA LEU A 2 3.27 -0.37 -52.10
C LEU A 2 4.20 0.52 -51.29
N ALA A 3 3.73 1.72 -50.94
CA ALA A 3 4.47 2.64 -50.07
C ALA A 3 3.94 2.47 -48.64
N THR A 4 4.82 2.11 -47.72
CA THR A 4 4.54 2.06 -46.29
C THR A 4 5.15 3.28 -45.61
N CYS A 5 4.33 4.06 -44.92
CA CYS A 5 4.80 5.08 -43.97
C CYS A 5 4.69 4.52 -42.56
N THR A 6 5.78 4.58 -41.81
CA THR A 6 5.80 4.38 -40.36
C THR A 6 5.74 5.75 -39.68
N ALA A 7 4.86 5.91 -38.71
CA ALA A 7 4.83 7.06 -37.82
C ALA A 7 5.20 6.58 -36.41
N GLU A 8 6.05 7.33 -35.73
CA GLU A 8 6.39 7.12 -34.33
C GLU A 8 5.40 7.91 -33.47
N VAL A 9 4.71 7.23 -32.55
CA VAL A 9 3.76 7.84 -31.62
C VAL A 9 4.32 7.66 -30.21
N THR A 10 4.65 8.77 -29.55
CA THR A 10 5.06 8.77 -28.14
C THR A 10 3.83 9.03 -27.27
N VAL A 11 3.49 8.07 -26.42
CA VAL A 11 2.48 8.24 -25.36
C VAL A 11 3.16 8.93 -24.18
N VAL A 12 2.54 9.99 -23.68
CA VAL A 12 3.00 10.74 -22.50
C VAL A 12 1.88 10.67 -21.48
N ASP A 13 2.18 10.18 -20.27
CA ASP A 13 1.27 10.27 -19.14
C ASP A 13 1.76 11.30 -18.11
N ASN A 14 0.84 12.17 -17.69
CA ASN A 14 1.06 13.19 -16.67
C ASN A 14 0.11 13.00 -15.46
N LEU A 15 -0.70 11.95 -15.45
CA LEU A 15 -1.61 11.63 -14.36
C LEU A 15 -0.92 10.66 -13.40
N ALA A 16 -1.05 10.95 -12.12
CA ALA A 16 -0.50 10.08 -11.09
C ALA A 16 -1.45 8.91 -10.81
N PRO A 17 -0.92 7.74 -10.41
CA PRO A 17 -1.74 6.58 -10.10
C PRO A 17 -2.70 6.87 -8.95
N VAL A 18 -3.89 6.30 -8.95
CA VAL A 18 -4.86 6.40 -7.85
C VAL A 18 -4.65 5.22 -6.90
N ILE A 19 -4.29 5.51 -5.65
CA ILE A 19 -4.14 4.52 -4.58
C ILE A 19 -5.43 4.45 -3.76
N THR A 20 -5.96 3.25 -3.58
CA THR A 20 -7.02 2.97 -2.60
C THR A 20 -6.36 2.37 -1.35
N CYS A 21 -6.36 3.13 -0.27
CA CYS A 21 -5.87 2.66 1.04
C CYS A 21 -6.94 1.89 1.82
N PRO A 22 -6.50 1.03 2.75
CA PRO A 22 -7.34 0.57 3.85
C PRO A 22 -7.86 1.75 4.68
N ALA A 23 -8.97 1.53 5.39
CA ALA A 23 -9.39 2.42 6.46
C ALA A 23 -8.52 2.23 7.70
N ASP A 24 -8.61 3.15 8.67
CA ASP A 24 -7.91 3.01 9.95
C ASP A 24 -8.30 1.69 10.65
N GLN A 25 -7.31 0.99 11.19
CA GLN A 25 -7.45 -0.34 11.76
C GLN A 25 -6.99 -0.36 13.22
N THR A 26 -7.67 -1.17 14.03
CA THR A 26 -7.21 -1.54 15.37
C THR A 26 -6.98 -3.05 15.41
N VAL A 27 -5.80 -3.47 15.86
CA VAL A 27 -5.36 -4.87 15.88
C VAL A 27 -4.81 -5.24 17.25
N ASP A 28 -5.08 -6.48 17.67
CA ASP A 28 -4.47 -7.08 18.85
C ASP A 28 -3.23 -7.89 18.41
N PRO A 29 -2.03 -7.67 18.98
CA PRO A 29 -0.86 -8.52 18.74
C PRO A 29 -1.10 -9.98 19.14
N GLY A 30 -2.12 -10.25 19.97
CA GLY A 30 -2.57 -11.57 20.38
C GLY A 30 -2.09 -11.95 21.78
N PRO A 31 -2.72 -12.96 22.40
CA PRO A 31 -2.48 -13.30 23.80
C PRO A 31 -1.03 -13.72 24.05
N GLY A 32 -0.34 -12.97 24.90
CA GLY A 32 1.07 -13.22 25.26
C GLY A 32 2.08 -12.72 24.22
N ASN A 33 1.64 -12.07 23.16
CA ASN A 33 2.51 -11.38 22.21
C ASN A 33 2.65 -9.91 22.60
N ILE A 34 3.84 -9.36 22.41
CA ILE A 34 4.14 -7.94 22.62
C ILE A 34 4.35 -7.20 21.30
N PHE A 35 4.27 -7.92 20.18
CA PHE A 35 4.49 -7.38 18.84
C PHE A 35 3.45 -7.92 17.87
N TYR A 36 2.85 -7.01 17.10
CA TYR A 36 2.06 -7.29 15.92
C TYR A 36 2.96 -7.29 14.68
N ILE A 37 2.89 -8.33 13.85
CA ILE A 37 3.66 -8.40 12.60
C ILE A 37 2.85 -7.76 11.49
N LEU A 38 3.35 -6.64 10.96
CA LEU A 38 2.66 -5.89 9.91
C LEU A 38 2.51 -6.74 8.63
N PRO A 39 1.30 -6.93 8.10
CA PRO A 39 1.11 -7.62 6.82
C PRO A 39 1.53 -6.74 5.64
N ASP A 40 1.70 -7.39 4.49
CA ASP A 40 1.80 -6.69 3.21
C ASP A 40 0.38 -6.39 2.71
N TYR A 41 -0.04 -5.12 2.82
CA TYR A 41 -1.40 -4.71 2.42
C TYR A 41 -1.60 -4.73 0.90
N PHE A 42 -0.55 -4.63 0.10
CA PHE A 42 -0.66 -4.80 -1.35
C PHE A 42 -0.82 -6.28 -1.71
N ALA A 43 -0.07 -7.17 -1.06
CA ALA A 43 -0.18 -8.61 -1.30
C ALA A 43 -1.50 -9.21 -0.80
N THR A 44 -2.07 -8.66 0.27
CA THR A 44 -3.40 -9.05 0.78
C THR A 44 -4.55 -8.44 -0.03
N GLY A 45 -4.28 -7.43 -0.86
CA GLY A 45 -5.26 -6.74 -1.68
C GLY A 45 -6.10 -5.70 -0.93
N GLU A 46 -5.72 -5.35 0.31
CA GLU A 46 -6.36 -4.29 1.07
C GLU A 46 -5.93 -2.89 0.57
N ALA A 47 -4.71 -2.77 0.05
CA ALA A 47 -4.24 -1.61 -0.69
C ALA A 47 -4.17 -1.95 -2.19
N THR A 48 -4.68 -1.06 -3.04
CA THR A 48 -4.60 -1.22 -4.51
C THR A 48 -4.18 0.08 -5.18
N ALA A 49 -3.51 -0.01 -6.33
CA ALA A 49 -3.14 1.13 -7.15
C ALA A 49 -3.58 0.89 -8.60
N ILE A 50 -4.26 1.87 -9.18
CA ILE A 50 -4.72 1.84 -10.58
C ILE A 50 -4.30 3.12 -11.29
N ASP A 51 -3.99 3.02 -12.57
CA ASP A 51 -3.65 4.18 -13.39
C ASP A 51 -4.26 4.05 -14.79
N ASN A 52 -4.47 5.17 -15.49
CA ASN A 52 -5.11 5.17 -16.80
C ASN A 52 -4.20 4.69 -17.94
N CYS A 53 -2.87 4.82 -17.81
CA CYS A 53 -1.93 4.31 -18.80
C CYS A 53 -1.07 3.15 -18.27
N THR A 54 -0.98 2.98 -16.96
CA THR A 54 -0.18 1.93 -16.31
C THR A 54 -1.10 0.94 -15.58
N ASP A 55 -1.42 -0.20 -16.21
CA ASP A 55 -2.20 -1.27 -15.59
C ASP A 55 -1.56 -2.65 -15.86
N PRO A 56 -1.06 -3.38 -14.84
CA PRO A 56 -1.08 -3.05 -13.41
C PRO A 56 0.04 -2.08 -12.99
N VAL A 57 -0.23 -1.25 -11.98
CA VAL A 57 0.82 -0.48 -11.28
C VAL A 57 1.62 -1.43 -10.41
N THR A 58 2.89 -1.68 -10.77
CA THR A 58 3.76 -2.65 -10.08
C THR A 58 4.79 -2.01 -9.15
N LEU A 59 5.07 -0.71 -9.33
CA LEU A 59 6.04 0.01 -8.51
C LEU A 59 5.33 0.60 -7.28
N THR A 60 5.11 -0.24 -6.27
CA THR A 60 4.45 0.12 -5.01
C THR A 60 5.38 -0.11 -3.83
N THR A 61 5.32 0.77 -2.83
CA THR A 61 6.07 0.63 -1.58
C THR A 61 5.16 0.87 -0.37
N GLN A 62 5.51 0.24 0.74
CA GLN A 62 4.85 0.37 2.04
C GLN A 62 5.88 0.77 3.09
N SER A 63 5.52 1.69 3.98
CA SER A 63 6.33 2.11 5.12
C SER A 63 5.47 2.25 6.38
N PRO A 64 5.76 1.55 7.49
CA PRO A 64 6.82 0.56 7.69
C PRO A 64 6.71 -0.65 6.74
N ALA A 65 7.84 -1.29 6.45
CA ALA A 65 7.85 -2.45 5.55
C ALA A 65 7.03 -3.61 6.14
N ALA A 66 6.40 -4.40 5.27
CA ALA A 66 5.77 -5.66 5.66
C ALA A 66 6.76 -6.54 6.46
N GLY A 67 6.25 -7.20 7.50
CA GLY A 67 7.04 -7.99 8.44
C GLY A 67 7.68 -7.18 9.58
N THR A 68 7.51 -5.86 9.62
CA THR A 68 8.00 -5.05 10.75
C THR A 68 7.21 -5.41 12.03
N PRO A 69 7.89 -5.76 13.14
CA PRO A 69 7.23 -5.96 14.43
C PRO A 69 6.88 -4.60 15.05
N LEU A 70 5.60 -4.38 15.31
CA LEU A 70 5.05 -3.18 15.94
C LEU A 70 4.61 -3.52 17.36
N SER A 71 5.06 -2.75 18.36
CA SER A 71 4.56 -2.87 19.73
C SER A 71 3.20 -2.19 19.88
N ASP A 72 2.60 -2.25 21.06
CA ASP A 72 1.41 -1.44 21.33
C ASP A 72 1.67 0.06 21.08
N GLY A 73 0.74 0.69 20.39
CA GLY A 73 0.84 2.09 19.99
C GLY A 73 0.13 2.39 18.66
N THR A 74 0.19 3.66 18.27
CA THR A 74 -0.39 4.15 17.02
C THR A 74 0.71 4.32 15.98
N TYR A 75 0.50 3.75 14.79
CA TYR A 75 1.44 3.77 13.67
C TYR A 75 0.75 4.32 12.43
N THR A 76 1.43 5.22 11.73
CA THR A 76 0.99 5.67 10.41
C THR A 76 1.63 4.77 9.36
N ILE A 77 0.81 4.05 8.61
CA ILE A 77 1.27 3.20 7.51
C ILE A 77 1.08 3.99 6.21
N SER A 78 2.18 4.20 5.51
CA SER A 78 2.24 4.97 4.27
C SER A 78 2.43 4.04 3.07
N PHE A 79 1.66 4.28 2.03
CA PHE A 79 1.80 3.63 0.73
C PHE A 79 2.22 4.64 -0.31
N THR A 80 3.13 4.24 -1.18
CA THR A 80 3.51 5.00 -2.37
C THR A 80 3.34 4.11 -3.59
N ALA A 81 2.79 4.67 -4.66
CA ALA A 81 2.71 4.03 -5.96
C ALA A 81 3.28 4.96 -7.02
N THR A 82 4.02 4.38 -7.96
CA THR A 82 4.67 5.10 -9.06
C THR A 82 4.28 4.43 -10.38
N ASP A 83 3.92 5.22 -11.37
CA ASP A 83 3.61 4.71 -12.72
C ASP A 83 4.89 4.48 -13.56
N GLU A 84 4.76 4.00 -14.80
CA GLU A 84 5.91 3.78 -15.70
C GLU A 84 6.56 5.09 -16.17
N TYR A 85 5.84 6.21 -16.06
CA TYR A 85 6.25 7.54 -16.51
C TYR A 85 6.87 8.39 -15.38
N GLY A 86 6.92 7.87 -14.15
CA GLY A 86 7.48 8.51 -12.97
C GLY A 86 6.52 9.39 -12.17
N ASN A 87 5.22 9.41 -12.47
CA ASN A 87 4.22 10.07 -11.64
C ASN A 87 3.99 9.24 -10.37
N THR A 88 3.89 9.93 -9.23
CA THR A 88 3.82 9.29 -7.91
C THR A 88 2.60 9.75 -7.15
N SER A 89 2.02 8.82 -6.39
CA SER A 89 0.95 9.09 -5.44
C SER A 89 1.28 8.46 -4.10
N THR A 90 0.74 9.05 -3.04
CA THR A 90 0.90 8.56 -1.67
C THR A 90 -0.44 8.53 -0.96
N CYS A 91 -0.61 7.58 -0.06
CA CYS A 91 -1.79 7.46 0.76
C CYS A 91 -1.45 6.78 2.08
N ASP A 92 -2.07 7.23 3.16
CA ASP A 92 -1.72 6.83 4.53
C ASP A 92 -2.99 6.40 5.29
N PHE A 93 -2.82 5.46 6.22
CA PHE A 93 -3.85 5.12 7.20
C PHE A 93 -3.25 4.88 8.58
N GLU A 94 -4.09 4.94 9.61
CA GLU A 94 -3.69 4.73 11.00
C GLU A 94 -3.90 3.28 11.43
N LEU A 95 -2.84 2.65 11.95
CA LEU A 95 -2.87 1.33 12.57
C LEU A 95 -2.63 1.47 14.07
N ILE A 96 -3.63 1.10 14.86
CA ILE A 96 -3.58 1.08 16.32
C ILE A 96 -3.33 -0.35 16.77
N VAL A 97 -2.19 -0.60 17.39
CA VAL A 97 -1.87 -1.88 18.04
C VAL A 97 -2.23 -1.73 19.52
N GLU A 98 -3.23 -2.47 19.98
CA GLU A 98 -3.67 -2.46 21.38
C GLU A 98 -3.79 -3.89 21.88
N THR A 99 -2.97 -4.27 22.86
CA THR A 99 -3.13 -5.55 23.54
C THR A 99 -4.41 -5.50 24.36
N GLU A 100 -5.40 -6.31 23.97
CA GLU A 100 -6.53 -6.58 24.85
C GLU A 100 -6.00 -7.47 25.97
N LEU A 101 -5.61 -6.87 27.09
CA LEU A 101 -5.35 -7.58 28.32
C LEU A 101 -6.68 -8.22 28.69
N GLY A 102 -6.88 -9.46 28.25
CA GLY A 102 -8.03 -10.26 28.63
C GLY A 102 -8.14 -10.19 30.14
N VAL A 103 -9.11 -9.43 30.63
CA VAL A 103 -9.58 -9.48 32.00
C VAL A 103 -10.29 -10.82 32.15
N GLY A 104 -9.49 -11.89 32.15
CA GLY A 104 -9.81 -13.12 32.84
C GLY A 104 -9.73 -12.83 34.32
N ASP A 105 -10.69 -12.06 34.83
CA ASP A 105 -11.00 -12.06 36.24
C ASP A 105 -11.43 -13.48 36.63
N ASN A 106 -10.80 -13.96 37.71
CA ASN A 106 -11.02 -15.17 38.53
C ASN A 106 -10.05 -16.35 38.31
#